data_AF-A0A0R0M1P0-F1
#
_entry.id   AF-A0A0R0M1P0-F1
#
_cell.length_a   1.000
_cell.length_b   1.000
_cell.length_c   1.000
_cell.angle_alpha   90.00
_cell.angle_beta   90.00
_cell.angle_gamma   90.00
#
_symmetry.space_group_name_H-M   'P 1'
#
loop_
_entity.id
_entity.type
_entity.pdbx_description
1 polymer ?
#
loop_
_entity_poly.entity_id
_entity_poly.type
_entity_poly.pdbx_seq_one_letter_code
_entity_poly.pdbx_strand_id
1 'polypeptide(L)'
;MKITKVAAIIVTWNKRKDVCAVIKDIESLDLQNISLDIFVVDNASQDGTQNYLELHYPHIKVLQTGKNLGGSGGFSQGMNFVSNLDYQYIWLLDNDVRLAPYALVPLVETLNTYAEVGLVGSQIRKLDNPDIVQEIGSYIHEPKAHLQTYLGNSPVQSPAEILNSKNYLTVDICAAASLLFRREIIHQIGVFENYFLHFDDVEWCLRAKQFGWVIAAHPASIIWHCSPDFKQRPWISYYDERNLLYCWHKHRPDLLLRRLRILFPKLVYYSLTGRHFWALIHLQAMTDFLNLIQGEMPNLLSSFTLGEILPHNGQVLIQDSIYQHICDFLDVKQEQKFTLWYPPNKYNKLWAWVYLSFISCFSKPVDLAIVSYWNPNFYYLFLSKQLYFFTGNGYVKSQICFTQIILDSLGVVYGFLKIYLRMTHLVKKSDKSFNKLVISNLLHPFWVNKVKKLLLIISTIYS
;
A
#
# COMPACT_ATOMS: atom_id res chain seq x y z
N MET A 1 29.47 24.20 17.77
CA MET A 1 28.18 23.57 18.11
C MET A 1 28.39 22.06 18.19
N LYS A 2 27.55 21.33 18.94
CA LYS A 2 27.65 19.86 19.04
C LYS A 2 27.20 19.25 17.70
N ILE A 3 28.00 18.36 17.12
CA ILE A 3 27.66 17.68 15.86
C ILE A 3 26.59 16.60 16.14
N THR A 4 25.51 16.61 15.37
CA THR A 4 24.49 15.55 15.41
C THR A 4 24.86 14.45 14.42
N LYS A 5 25.01 13.21 14.90
CA LYS A 5 25.33 12.05 14.05
C LYS A 5 24.06 11.34 13.60
N VAL A 6 23.88 11.18 12.28
CA VAL A 6 22.73 10.55 11.64
C VAL A 6 23.22 9.42 10.73
N ALA A 7 22.50 8.30 10.73
CA ALA A 7 22.70 7.21 9.77
C ALA A 7 21.50 7.14 8.82
N ALA A 8 21.72 7.36 7.53
CA ALA A 8 20.72 7.11 6.49
C ALA A 8 20.72 5.63 6.11
N ILE A 9 19.54 5.02 6.06
CA ILE A 9 19.33 3.64 5.61
C ILE A 9 18.46 3.69 4.34
N ILE A 10 19.00 3.17 3.24
CA ILE A 10 18.30 3.08 1.95
C ILE A 10 18.19 1.61 1.56
N VAL A 11 16.97 1.12 1.36
CA VAL A 11 16.74 -0.27 0.91
C VAL A 11 16.59 -0.29 -0.60
N THR A 12 17.29 -1.18 -1.29
CA THR A 12 17.21 -1.29 -2.74
C THR A 12 17.08 -2.74 -3.22
N TRP A 13 16.39 -2.92 -4.34
CA TRP A 13 16.26 -4.20 -5.05
C TRP A 13 16.08 -3.95 -6.54
N ASN A 14 17.06 -4.35 -7.36
CA ASN A 14 17.05 -4.20 -8.83
C ASN A 14 16.77 -2.76 -9.31
N LYS A 15 17.26 -1.77 -8.56
CA LYS A 15 17.01 -0.34 -8.77
C LYS A 15 18.31 0.47 -8.68
N ARG A 16 19.38 -0.01 -9.32
CA ARG A 16 20.70 0.64 -9.29
C ARG A 16 20.65 2.14 -9.59
N LYS A 17 19.90 2.53 -10.63
CA LYS A 17 19.81 3.94 -11.05
C LYS A 17 19.15 4.82 -9.98
N ASP A 18 18.06 4.34 -9.38
CA ASP A 18 17.29 5.10 -8.40
C ASP A 18 18.10 5.30 -7.12
N VAL A 19 18.70 4.23 -6.58
CA VAL A 19 19.54 4.34 -5.37
C VAL A 19 20.75 5.26 -5.58
N CYS A 20 21.37 5.24 -6.76
CA CYS A 20 22.45 6.18 -7.10
C CYS A 20 21.96 7.63 -7.16
N ALA A 21 20.72 7.89 -7.58
CA ALA A 21 20.15 9.22 -7.59
C ALA A 21 19.91 9.75 -6.17
N VAL A 22 19.40 8.89 -5.28
CA VAL A 22 19.22 9.24 -3.85
C VAL A 22 20.56 9.53 -3.19
N ILE A 23 21.59 8.72 -3.44
CA ILE A 23 22.94 8.94 -2.89
C ILE A 23 23.47 10.32 -3.30
N LYS A 24 23.34 10.68 -4.60
CA LYS A 24 23.77 12.00 -5.10
C LYS A 24 23.01 13.14 -4.44
N ASP A 25 21.70 12.99 -4.23
CA ASP A 25 20.91 13.99 -3.51
C ASP A 25 21.41 14.15 -2.08
N ILE A 26 21.68 13.04 -1.37
CA ILE A 26 22.22 13.05 0.00
C ILE A 26 23.56 13.80 0.06
N GLU A 27 24.47 13.49 -0.87
CA GLU A 27 25.78 14.15 -0.97
C GLU A 27 25.68 15.66 -1.26
N SER A 28 24.55 16.13 -1.76
CA SER A 28 24.26 17.53 -2.05
C SER A 28 23.47 18.28 -0.97
N LEU A 29 23.08 17.62 0.12
CA LEU A 29 22.31 18.23 1.19
C LEU A 29 23.10 19.33 1.92
N ASP A 30 22.39 20.37 2.35
CA ASP A 30 22.90 21.29 3.36
C ASP A 30 22.73 20.65 4.74
N LEU A 31 23.82 20.08 5.24
CA LEU A 31 23.83 19.34 6.50
C LEU A 31 24.03 20.23 7.74
N GLN A 32 24.44 21.49 7.58
CA GLN A 32 24.79 22.37 8.70
C GLN A 32 25.70 21.68 9.75
N ASN A 33 25.19 21.41 10.97
CA ASN A 33 25.92 20.73 12.05
C ASN A 33 25.65 19.21 12.13
N ILE A 34 25.21 18.61 11.03
CA ILE A 34 24.86 17.19 10.94
C ILE A 34 26.00 16.42 10.26
N SER A 35 26.45 15.33 10.88
CA SER A 35 27.28 14.32 10.25
C SER A 35 26.38 13.19 9.80
N LEU A 36 26.41 12.86 8.50
CA LEU A 36 25.52 11.89 7.89
C LEU A 36 26.32 10.76 7.23
N ASP A 37 26.09 9.53 7.68
CA ASP A 37 26.65 8.32 7.06
C ASP A 37 25.56 7.54 6.33
N ILE A 38 25.90 6.95 5.19
CA ILE A 38 24.95 6.24 4.32
C ILE A 38 25.17 4.73 4.40
N PHE A 39 24.08 4.00 4.64
CA PHE A 39 24.01 2.55 4.62
C PHE A 39 22.99 2.11 3.55
N VAL A 40 23.45 1.38 2.54
CA VAL A 40 22.57 0.81 1.52
C VAL A 40 22.33 -0.66 1.86
N VAL A 41 21.07 -1.05 2.06
CA VAL A 41 20.66 -2.43 2.23
C VAL A 41 20.21 -2.97 0.87
N ASP A 42 21.03 -3.81 0.26
CA ASP A 42 20.75 -4.44 -1.03
C ASP A 42 20.06 -5.80 -0.80
N ASN A 43 18.81 -5.88 -1.28
CA ASN A 43 17.92 -7.03 -1.13
C ASN A 43 18.21 -8.16 -2.14
N ALA A 44 19.49 -8.48 -2.33
CA ALA A 44 19.99 -9.42 -3.35
C ALA A 44 19.60 -9.00 -4.78
N SER A 45 19.95 -7.77 -5.15
CA SER A 45 19.81 -7.30 -6.53
C SER A 45 20.66 -8.14 -7.50
N GLN A 46 20.12 -8.36 -8.70
CA GLN A 46 20.75 -9.10 -9.81
C GLN A 46 21.17 -8.18 -10.96
N ASP A 47 20.89 -6.87 -10.86
CA ASP A 47 21.23 -5.85 -11.87
C ASP A 47 22.65 -5.28 -11.72
N GLY A 48 23.48 -5.90 -10.86
CA GLY A 48 24.84 -5.44 -10.56
C GLY A 48 24.90 -4.22 -9.63
N THR A 49 23.83 -3.93 -8.87
CA THR A 49 23.81 -2.83 -7.88
C THR A 49 24.99 -2.88 -6.92
N GLN A 50 25.23 -4.01 -6.24
CA GLN A 50 26.33 -4.16 -5.28
C GLN A 50 27.69 -3.72 -5.84
N ASN A 51 28.14 -4.39 -6.90
CA ASN A 51 29.45 -4.15 -7.50
C ASN A 51 29.62 -2.70 -7.94
N TYR A 52 28.53 -2.10 -8.46
CA TYR A 52 28.56 -0.71 -8.88
C TYR A 52 28.74 0.24 -7.69
N LEU A 53 28.02 0.02 -6.59
CA LEU A 53 28.13 0.86 -5.40
C LEU A 53 29.50 0.72 -4.73
N GLU A 54 30.03 -0.50 -4.62
CA GLU A 54 31.37 -0.73 -4.05
C GLU A 54 32.48 -0.08 -4.89
N LEU A 55 32.33 -0.02 -6.21
CA LEU A 55 33.30 0.60 -7.11
C LEU A 55 33.21 2.14 -7.11
N HIS A 56 32.00 2.70 -7.12
CA HIS A 56 31.78 4.13 -7.35
C HIS A 56 31.51 4.95 -6.07
N TYR A 57 31.11 4.30 -4.98
CA TYR A 57 30.86 4.93 -3.68
C TYR A 57 31.53 4.12 -2.56
N PRO A 58 32.88 4.00 -2.55
CA PRO A 58 33.61 3.14 -1.62
C PRO A 58 33.49 3.58 -0.14
N HIS A 59 33.05 4.81 0.12
CA HIS A 59 32.74 5.32 1.46
C HIS A 59 31.39 4.86 2.00
N ILE A 60 30.49 4.36 1.13
CA ILE A 60 29.16 3.90 1.50
C ILE A 60 29.21 2.42 1.87
N LYS A 61 28.61 2.07 3.00
CA LYS A 61 28.52 0.67 3.41
C LYS A 61 27.31 0.00 2.77
N VAL A 62 27.57 -1.02 1.95
CA VAL A 62 26.52 -1.88 1.37
C VAL A 62 26.33 -3.12 2.24
N LEU A 63 25.09 -3.38 2.64
CA LEU A 63 24.67 -4.54 3.43
C LEU A 63 23.86 -5.47 2.54
N GLN A 64 24.36 -6.69 2.32
CA GLN A 64 23.64 -7.70 1.53
C GLN A 64 22.72 -8.53 2.43
N THR A 65 21.45 -8.66 2.04
CA THR A 65 20.50 -9.52 2.77
C THR A 65 20.44 -10.97 2.24
N GLY A 66 21.03 -11.23 1.08
CA GLY A 66 21.13 -12.55 0.46
C GLY A 66 19.84 -13.08 -0.19
N LYS A 67 18.71 -12.41 0.00
CA LYS A 67 17.43 -12.68 -0.70
C LYS A 67 16.53 -11.44 -0.65
N ASN A 68 15.51 -11.37 -1.50
CA ASN A 68 14.54 -10.27 -1.41
C ASN A 68 13.67 -10.44 -0.15
N LEU A 69 13.88 -9.59 0.86
CA LEU A 69 13.11 -9.56 2.10
C LEU A 69 11.92 -8.58 2.06
N GLY A 70 11.67 -7.97 0.90
CA GLY A 70 10.79 -6.81 0.79
C GLY A 70 11.37 -5.56 1.47
N GLY A 71 10.66 -4.43 1.36
CA GLY A 71 11.06 -3.15 1.97
C GLY A 71 11.18 -3.26 3.48
N SER A 72 10.18 -3.88 4.10
CA SER A 72 10.10 -4.12 5.55
C SER A 72 11.33 -4.84 6.07
N GLY A 73 11.67 -6.01 5.50
CA GLY A 73 12.81 -6.79 5.95
C GLY A 73 14.15 -6.11 5.66
N GLY A 74 14.27 -5.39 4.54
CA GLY A 74 15.46 -4.59 4.24
C GLY A 74 15.69 -3.49 5.28
N PHE A 75 14.64 -2.73 5.62
CA PHE A 75 14.73 -1.68 6.64
C PHE A 75 15.07 -2.28 8.01
N SER A 76 14.42 -3.39 8.41
CA SER A 76 14.74 -4.08 9.67
C SER A 76 16.21 -4.50 9.76
N GLN A 77 16.81 -5.00 8.68
CA GLN A 77 18.22 -5.38 8.66
C GLN A 77 19.15 -4.17 8.83
N GLY A 78 18.88 -3.08 8.11
CA GLY A 78 19.63 -1.83 8.27
C GLY A 78 19.50 -1.25 9.67
N MET A 79 18.28 -1.22 10.22
CA MET A 79 17.99 -0.70 11.56
C MET A 79 18.75 -1.52 12.62
N ASN A 80 18.70 -2.85 12.54
CA ASN A 80 19.44 -3.73 13.44
C ASN A 80 20.94 -3.48 13.36
N PHE A 81 21.50 -3.37 12.15
CA PHE A 81 22.92 -3.11 11.95
C PHE A 81 23.34 -1.78 12.59
N VAL A 82 22.64 -0.69 12.28
CA VAL A 82 22.95 0.66 12.76
C VAL A 82 22.66 0.85 14.25
N SER A 83 21.73 0.07 14.83
CA SER A 83 21.38 0.17 16.26
C SER A 83 22.58 -0.01 17.20
N ASN A 84 23.60 -0.75 16.77
CA ASN A 84 24.81 -1.04 17.53
C ASN A 84 25.94 -0.02 17.30
N LEU A 85 25.69 1.03 16.53
CA LEU A 85 26.66 2.08 16.17
C LEU A 85 26.35 3.40 16.90
N ASP A 86 27.36 4.27 16.99
CA ASP A 86 27.27 5.55 17.69
C ASP A 86 26.59 6.64 16.84
N TYR A 87 25.27 6.51 16.66
CA TYR A 87 24.41 7.53 16.05
C TYR A 87 23.37 8.05 17.03
N GLN A 88 22.95 9.31 16.86
CA GLN A 88 21.84 9.89 17.62
C GLN A 88 20.52 9.57 16.93
N TYR A 89 20.48 9.74 15.61
CA TYR A 89 19.28 9.53 14.81
C TYR A 89 19.53 8.57 13.65
N ILE A 90 18.47 7.92 13.21
CA ILE A 90 18.44 7.05 12.03
C ILE A 90 17.39 7.57 11.09
N TRP A 91 17.75 7.72 9.81
CA TRP A 91 16.88 8.22 8.76
C TRP A 91 16.58 7.12 7.75
N LEU A 92 15.34 6.66 7.67
CA LEU A 92 14.90 5.74 6.64
C LEU A 92 14.55 6.52 5.38
N LEU A 93 15.00 6.01 4.24
CA LEU A 93 14.72 6.57 2.92
C LEU A 93 14.36 5.46 1.94
N ASP A 94 13.32 5.71 1.15
CA ASP A 94 13.05 4.88 -0.04
C ASP A 94 14.11 5.13 -1.11
N ASN A 95 14.33 4.16 -2.00
CA ASN A 95 15.34 4.26 -3.05
C ASN A 95 14.93 5.07 -4.28
N ASP A 96 13.67 5.46 -4.40
CA ASP A 96 13.12 6.23 -5.53
C ASP A 96 12.50 7.56 -5.09
N VAL A 97 13.10 8.17 -4.05
CA VAL A 97 12.82 9.54 -3.63
C VAL A 97 13.81 10.53 -4.26
N ARG A 98 13.44 11.81 -4.27
CA ARG A 98 14.34 12.94 -4.49
C ARG A 98 14.27 13.87 -3.28
N LEU A 99 15.40 14.44 -2.87
CA LEU A 99 15.50 15.22 -1.63
C LEU A 99 15.65 16.70 -1.93
N ALA A 100 14.92 17.55 -1.20
CA ALA A 100 15.21 18.99 -1.21
C ALA A 100 16.54 19.27 -0.46
N PRO A 101 17.28 20.34 -0.80
CA PRO A 101 18.59 20.63 -0.19
C PRO A 101 18.56 20.68 1.35
N TYR A 102 17.44 21.11 1.94
CA TYR A 102 17.24 21.21 3.38
C TYR A 102 16.38 20.08 3.97
N ALA A 103 16.19 18.95 3.28
CA ALA A 103 15.26 17.92 3.72
C ALA A 103 15.58 17.38 5.14
N LEU A 104 16.85 17.18 5.48
CA LEU A 104 17.18 16.57 6.78
C LEU A 104 17.14 17.56 7.96
N VAL A 105 17.44 18.83 7.73
CA VAL A 105 17.64 19.82 8.80
C VAL A 105 16.41 19.97 9.71
N PRO A 106 15.18 20.21 9.19
CA PRO A 106 14.00 20.38 10.04
C PRO A 106 13.65 19.13 10.86
N LEU A 107 13.94 17.95 10.31
CA LEU A 107 13.73 16.69 11.02
C LEU A 107 14.67 16.59 12.24
N VAL A 108 15.96 16.88 12.04
CA VAL A 108 16.96 16.87 13.12
C VAL A 108 16.67 17.95 14.16
N GLU A 109 16.32 19.16 13.73
CA GLU A 109 15.94 20.26 14.64
C GLU A 109 14.74 19.89 15.51
N THR A 110 13.74 19.23 14.93
CA THR A 110 12.56 18.74 15.67
C THR A 110 12.98 17.75 16.77
N LEU A 111 13.81 16.75 16.45
CA LEU A 111 14.26 15.76 17.44
C LEU A 111 15.26 16.33 18.46
N ASN A 112 16.05 17.33 18.10
CA ASN A 112 16.95 18.00 19.04
C ASN A 112 16.17 18.86 20.06
N THR A 113 15.07 19.49 19.60
CA THR A 113 14.30 20.46 20.40
C THR A 113 13.26 19.79 21.29
N TYR A 114 12.55 18.78 20.78
CA TYR A 114 11.39 18.17 21.46
C TYR A 114 11.71 16.75 21.92
N ALA A 115 11.98 16.59 23.22
CA ALA A 115 12.39 15.33 23.82
C ALA A 115 11.30 14.25 23.74
N GLU A 116 10.03 14.63 23.69
CA GLU A 116 8.86 13.76 23.56
C GLU A 116 8.66 13.20 22.15
N VAL A 117 9.23 13.85 21.13
CA VAL A 117 9.13 13.41 19.74
C VAL A 117 10.13 12.29 19.52
N GLY A 118 9.61 11.10 19.19
CA GLY A 118 10.42 9.94 18.89
C GLY A 118 10.74 9.78 17.41
N LEU A 119 9.77 10.14 16.56
CA LEU A 119 9.81 9.97 15.12
C LEU A 119 9.32 11.24 14.45
N VAL A 120 9.95 11.63 13.33
CA VAL A 120 9.53 12.75 12.51
C VAL A 120 9.60 12.40 11.02
N GLY A 121 8.49 12.59 10.31
CA GLY A 121 8.38 12.38 8.87
C GLY A 121 8.45 13.67 8.06
N SER A 122 8.85 13.52 6.80
CA SER A 122 8.87 14.61 5.81
C SER A 122 7.49 14.85 5.18
N GLN A 123 7.29 16.03 4.60
CA GLN A 123 6.25 16.24 3.60
C GLN A 123 6.68 15.57 2.28
N ILE A 124 5.84 14.65 1.81
CA ILE A 124 6.05 13.92 0.56
C ILE A 124 5.21 14.58 -0.53
N ARG A 125 5.86 14.97 -1.63
CA ARG A 125 5.24 15.51 -2.84
C ARG A 125 5.31 14.48 -3.97
N LYS A 126 4.39 14.58 -4.93
CA LYS A 126 4.43 13.71 -6.11
C LYS A 126 5.62 14.10 -7.00
N LEU A 127 6.41 13.12 -7.41
CA LEU A 127 7.58 13.36 -8.28
C LEU A 127 7.15 13.81 -9.69
N ASP A 128 6.06 13.26 -10.21
CA ASP A 128 5.47 13.59 -11.52
C ASP A 128 4.66 14.90 -11.51
N ASN A 129 4.22 15.35 -10.33
CA ASN A 129 3.55 16.62 -10.15
C ASN A 129 4.00 17.30 -8.84
N PRO A 130 5.17 17.97 -8.86
CA PRO A 130 5.83 18.53 -7.67
C PRO A 130 4.99 19.52 -6.84
N ASP A 131 3.96 20.11 -7.43
CA ASP A 131 3.06 21.07 -6.78
C ASP A 131 1.89 20.41 -6.04
N ILE A 132 1.83 19.07 -6.03
CA ILE A 132 0.83 18.28 -5.31
C ILE A 132 1.48 17.53 -4.15
N VAL A 133 0.91 17.73 -2.96
CA VAL A 133 1.22 16.96 -1.76
C VAL A 133 0.69 15.54 -1.92
N GLN A 134 1.56 14.56 -1.77
CA GLN A 134 1.18 13.16 -1.65
C GLN A 134 0.68 12.87 -0.23
N GLU A 135 1.47 13.24 0.79
CA GLU A 135 1.08 13.17 2.20
C GLU A 135 2.02 13.99 3.10
N ILE A 136 1.52 14.42 4.26
CA ILE A 136 2.29 15.02 5.36
C ILE A 136 1.95 14.28 6.65
N GLY A 137 2.28 12.98 6.66
CA GLY A 137 1.82 12.02 7.65
C GLY A 137 0.34 11.62 7.46
N SER A 138 -0.10 10.70 8.32
CA SER A 138 -1.41 10.06 8.23
C SER A 138 -2.06 9.87 9.60
N TYR A 139 -3.39 9.76 9.60
CA TYR A 139 -4.22 9.49 10.78
C TYR A 139 -5.03 8.22 10.62
N ILE A 140 -5.38 7.57 11.73
CA ILE A 140 -6.36 6.48 11.72
C ILE A 140 -7.75 7.06 11.51
N HIS A 141 -8.33 6.83 10.33
CA HIS A 141 -9.71 7.17 10.02
C HIS A 141 -10.64 6.04 10.45
N GLU A 142 -11.02 6.05 11.73
CA GLU A 142 -11.85 5.01 12.34
C GLU A 142 -13.14 4.69 11.58
N PRO A 143 -13.89 5.65 11.00
CA PRO A 143 -15.11 5.32 10.26
C PRO A 143 -14.84 4.47 9.01
N LYS A 144 -13.66 4.58 8.40
CA LYS A 144 -13.23 3.72 7.27
C LYS A 144 -12.41 2.51 7.73
N ALA A 145 -12.10 2.41 9.03
CA ALA A 145 -11.15 1.44 9.58
C ALA A 145 -9.87 1.34 8.74
N HIS A 146 -9.36 2.50 8.31
CA HIS A 146 -8.22 2.65 7.40
C HIS A 146 -7.48 3.95 7.72
N LEU A 147 -6.35 4.17 7.07
CA LEU A 147 -5.60 5.43 7.13
C LEU A 147 -6.24 6.51 6.28
N GLN A 148 -6.07 7.76 6.72
CA GLN A 148 -6.32 8.98 5.97
C GLN A 148 -5.06 9.83 5.97
N THR A 149 -4.56 10.15 4.78
CA THR A 149 -3.40 11.02 4.59
C THR A 149 -3.76 12.47 4.92
N TYR A 150 -2.85 13.16 5.58
CA TYR A 150 -2.98 14.59 5.83
C TYR A 150 -2.58 15.39 4.59
N LEU A 151 -3.48 16.24 4.11
CA LEU A 151 -3.35 17.04 2.89
C LEU A 151 -3.01 16.22 1.61
N GLY A 152 -3.31 14.91 1.60
CA GLY A 152 -3.02 14.08 0.45
C GLY A 152 -3.82 14.48 -0.78
N ASN A 153 -3.15 14.50 -1.94
CA ASN A 153 -3.66 15.00 -3.23
C ASN A 153 -4.15 16.46 -3.19
N SER A 154 -3.56 17.28 -2.31
CA SER A 154 -3.86 18.72 -2.24
C SER A 154 -2.72 19.56 -2.84
N PRO A 155 -2.99 20.78 -3.33
CA PRO A 155 -1.94 21.71 -3.71
C PRO A 155 -0.97 21.98 -2.55
N VAL A 156 0.30 22.18 -2.87
CA VAL A 156 1.34 22.57 -1.91
C VAL A 156 0.97 23.91 -1.26
N GLN A 157 1.15 23.97 0.05
CA GLN A 157 1.03 25.16 0.88
C GLN A 157 2.38 25.45 1.53
N SER A 158 2.56 26.67 2.04
CA SER A 158 3.79 27.00 2.76
C SER A 158 3.87 26.24 4.10
N PRO A 159 5.08 25.91 4.60
CA PRO A 159 5.23 25.28 5.90
C PRO A 159 4.56 26.08 7.04
N ALA A 160 4.60 27.41 6.99
CA ALA A 160 3.98 28.28 7.99
C ALA A 160 2.45 28.16 8.03
N GLU A 161 1.80 28.10 6.85
CA GLU A 161 0.35 27.89 6.75
C GLU A 161 -0.05 26.51 7.30
N ILE A 162 0.69 25.47 6.93
CA ILE A 162 0.42 24.09 7.36
C ILE A 162 0.58 23.97 8.88
N LEU A 163 1.66 24.52 9.44
CA LEU A 163 1.95 24.48 10.86
C LEU A 163 0.94 25.29 11.68
N ASN A 164 0.44 26.40 11.14
CA ASN A 164 -0.51 27.29 11.80
C ASN A 164 -0.09 27.60 13.26
N SER A 165 1.09 28.20 13.40
CA SER A 165 1.74 28.55 14.68
C SER A 165 2.17 27.37 15.57
N LYS A 166 2.07 26.12 15.08
CA LYS A 166 2.67 24.95 15.76
C LYS A 166 4.13 24.78 15.35
N ASN A 167 4.90 24.08 16.17
CA ASN A 167 6.29 23.77 15.87
C ASN A 167 6.43 22.57 14.93
N TYR A 168 5.50 21.62 15.03
CA TYR A 168 5.39 20.44 14.16
C TYR A 168 3.92 19.97 14.14
N LEU A 169 3.61 19.05 13.23
CA LEU A 169 2.31 18.38 13.20
C LEU A 169 2.36 17.08 13.98
N THR A 170 1.46 16.86 14.94
CA THR A 170 1.29 15.55 15.57
C THR A 170 0.42 14.67 14.68
N VAL A 171 0.92 13.50 14.29
CA VAL A 171 0.23 12.53 13.43
C VAL A 171 0.15 11.15 14.09
N ASP A 172 -0.56 10.20 13.48
CA ASP A 172 -0.53 8.81 13.93
C ASP A 172 0.60 8.01 13.25
N ILE A 173 0.88 8.32 11.98
CA ILE A 173 1.84 7.60 11.13
C ILE A 173 2.64 8.57 10.27
N CYS A 174 3.91 8.24 10.05
CA CYS A 174 4.76 8.79 9.00
C CYS A 174 5.29 7.67 8.12
N ALA A 175 5.31 7.89 6.80
CA ALA A 175 5.78 6.89 5.85
C ALA A 175 7.30 6.70 5.92
N ALA A 176 7.77 5.47 5.79
CA ALA A 176 9.21 5.14 5.79
C ALA A 176 9.99 5.69 4.57
N ALA A 177 9.29 6.23 3.57
CA ALA A 177 9.90 6.92 2.43
C ALA A 177 10.83 8.07 2.87
N SER A 178 10.53 8.73 4.00
CA SER A 178 11.44 9.63 4.70
C SER A 178 11.04 9.78 6.17
N LEU A 179 11.66 8.98 7.04
CA LEU A 179 11.33 8.88 8.46
C LEU A 179 12.61 8.95 9.32
N LEU A 180 12.78 10.04 10.07
CA LEU A 180 13.88 10.20 11.02
C LEU A 180 13.41 9.84 12.42
N PHE A 181 14.22 9.09 13.18
CA PHE A 181 13.86 8.71 14.54
C PHE A 181 15.08 8.60 15.47
N ARG A 182 14.83 8.63 16.78
CA ARG A 182 15.86 8.42 17.82
C ARG A 182 16.37 7.00 17.82
N ARG A 183 17.69 6.78 17.70
CA ARG A 183 18.27 5.43 17.70
C ARG A 183 17.81 4.59 18.89
N GLU A 184 17.68 5.20 20.07
CA GLU A 184 17.28 4.53 21.31
C GLU A 184 15.88 3.86 21.27
N ILE A 185 15.00 4.30 20.37
CA ILE A 185 13.67 3.69 20.19
C ILE A 185 13.80 2.23 19.78
N ILE A 186 14.83 1.85 19.01
CA ILE A 186 15.06 0.46 18.62
C ILE A 186 15.27 -0.42 19.87
N HIS A 187 15.93 0.07 20.91
CA HIS A 187 16.13 -0.70 22.14
C HIS A 187 14.84 -0.85 22.97
N GLN A 188 13.88 0.06 22.80
CA GLN A 188 12.60 0.03 23.52
C GLN A 188 11.56 -0.84 22.81
N ILE A 189 11.44 -0.70 21.49
CA ILE A 189 10.33 -1.30 20.72
C ILE A 189 10.78 -2.28 19.63
N GLY A 190 12.09 -2.48 19.45
CA GLY A 190 12.66 -3.29 18.37
C GLY A 190 12.61 -2.60 17.01
N VAL A 191 12.97 -3.36 15.96
CA VAL A 191 12.89 -2.93 14.56
C VAL A 191 11.53 -3.26 13.93
N PHE A 192 11.35 -2.92 12.66
CA PHE A 192 10.16 -3.27 11.88
C PHE A 192 9.91 -4.79 11.92
N GLU A 193 8.65 -5.18 12.08
CA GLU A 193 8.23 -6.57 11.88
C GLU A 193 8.19 -6.91 10.40
N ASN A 194 8.32 -8.20 10.06
CA ASN A 194 8.36 -8.66 8.68
C ASN A 194 6.97 -8.67 8.02
N TYR A 195 6.60 -7.51 7.49
CA TYR A 195 5.40 -7.31 6.68
C TYR A 195 5.64 -7.54 5.18
N PHE A 196 6.91 -7.74 4.79
CA PHE A 196 7.42 -7.72 3.42
C PHE A 196 7.26 -6.35 2.74
N LEU A 197 6.03 -5.87 2.55
CA LEU A 197 5.71 -4.55 1.97
C LEU A 197 4.50 -3.93 2.66
N HIS A 198 4.56 -2.62 2.92
CA HIS A 198 3.48 -1.78 3.48
C HIS A 198 3.01 -2.18 4.89
N PHE A 199 2.55 -1.17 5.65
CA PHE A 199 2.08 -1.26 7.05
C PHE A 199 3.14 -1.59 8.09
N ASP A 200 4.39 -1.81 7.68
CA ASP A 200 5.55 -1.87 8.57
C ASP A 200 5.77 -0.55 9.31
N ASP A 201 5.78 0.56 8.58
CA ASP A 201 5.85 1.92 9.14
C ASP A 201 4.64 2.29 10.00
N VAL A 202 3.43 1.91 9.57
CA VAL A 202 2.18 2.09 10.32
C VAL A 202 2.26 1.37 11.66
N GLU A 203 2.58 0.08 11.64
CA GLU A 203 2.70 -0.73 12.84
C GLU A 203 3.77 -0.17 13.78
N TRP A 204 4.93 0.22 13.25
CA TRP A 204 6.02 0.73 14.07
C TRP A 204 5.71 2.09 14.70
N CYS A 205 5.02 2.99 13.98
CA CYS A 205 4.53 4.25 14.54
C CYS A 205 3.52 3.99 15.69
N LEU A 206 2.57 3.07 15.50
CA LEU A 206 1.60 2.74 16.55
C LEU A 206 2.26 2.07 17.76
N ARG A 207 3.27 1.22 17.52
CA ARG A 207 4.08 0.62 18.58
C ARG A 207 4.85 1.68 19.36
N ALA A 208 5.48 2.64 18.68
CA ALA A 208 6.16 3.76 19.34
C ALA A 208 5.20 4.61 20.20
N LYS A 209 3.99 4.88 19.71
CA LYS A 209 2.95 5.59 20.47
C LYS A 209 2.55 4.86 21.75
N GLN A 210 2.49 3.52 21.74
CA GLN A 210 2.20 2.73 22.94
C GLN A 210 3.28 2.87 24.02
N PHE A 211 4.50 3.24 23.64
CA PHE A 211 5.61 3.55 24.55
C PHE A 211 5.68 5.04 24.93
N GLY A 212 4.67 5.84 24.54
CA GLY A 212 4.55 7.25 24.91
C GLY A 212 5.25 8.23 23.98
N TRP A 213 5.85 7.76 22.89
CA TRP A 213 6.49 8.64 21.90
C TRP A 213 5.47 9.41 21.06
N VAL A 214 5.79 10.68 20.79
CA VAL A 214 5.07 11.49 19.81
C VAL A 214 5.61 11.19 18.40
N ILE A 215 4.69 11.00 17.46
CA ILE A 215 4.97 10.92 16.02
C ILE A 215 4.68 12.29 15.43
N ALA A 216 5.70 12.92 14.87
CA ALA A 216 5.61 14.24 14.28
C ALA A 216 5.76 14.19 12.76
N ALA A 217 5.23 15.18 12.05
CA ALA A 217 5.60 15.48 10.68
C ALA A 217 6.03 16.95 10.58
N HIS A 218 7.09 17.22 9.81
CA HIS A 218 7.60 18.57 9.64
C HIS A 218 7.49 19.02 8.17
N PRO A 219 6.58 19.97 7.83
CA PRO A 219 6.29 20.32 6.44
C PRO A 219 7.42 21.07 5.72
N ALA A 220 8.39 21.62 6.46
CA ALA A 220 9.60 22.19 5.85
C ALA A 220 10.60 21.14 5.36
N SER A 221 10.52 19.90 5.85
CA SER A 221 11.27 18.78 5.27
C SER A 221 10.52 18.29 4.04
N ILE A 222 11.12 18.45 2.86
CA ILE A 222 10.46 18.16 1.58
C ILE A 222 11.23 17.07 0.86
N ILE A 223 10.48 16.03 0.46
CA ILE A 223 10.95 15.03 -0.49
C ILE A 223 9.91 14.86 -1.62
N TRP A 224 10.37 14.37 -2.76
CA TRP A 224 9.51 13.93 -3.86
C TRP A 224 9.60 12.43 -4.01
N HIS A 225 8.48 11.79 -4.29
CA HIS A 225 8.41 10.34 -4.43
C HIS A 225 7.50 9.96 -5.59
N CYS A 226 7.82 8.87 -6.28
CA CYS A 226 6.99 8.39 -7.39
C CYS A 226 5.56 8.09 -6.90
N SER A 227 4.56 8.69 -7.55
CA SER A 227 3.16 8.59 -7.10
C SER A 227 2.70 7.13 -7.02
N PRO A 228 1.95 6.73 -5.97
CA PRO A 228 1.36 5.40 -5.84
C PRO A 228 0.53 4.99 -7.05
N ASP A 229 -0.01 5.95 -7.79
CA ASP A 229 -0.82 5.76 -8.99
C ASP A 229 -0.08 4.94 -10.06
N PHE A 230 1.26 5.06 -10.15
CA PHE A 230 2.08 4.29 -11.10
C PHE A 230 2.56 2.95 -10.53
N LYS A 231 2.52 2.80 -9.21
CA LYS A 231 2.99 1.61 -8.49
C LYS A 231 1.88 0.57 -8.28
N GLN A 232 0.61 0.90 -8.54
CA GLN A 232 -0.50 -0.01 -8.26
C GLN A 232 -0.39 -1.33 -9.04
N ARG A 233 -0.44 -2.43 -8.29
CA ARG A 233 -0.46 -3.81 -8.79
C ARG A 233 -1.45 -4.63 -7.97
N PRO A 234 -2.08 -5.67 -8.54
CA PRO A 234 -3.06 -6.45 -7.80
C PRO A 234 -2.52 -7.05 -6.51
N TRP A 235 -1.28 -7.54 -6.52
CA TRP A 235 -0.64 -8.12 -5.33
C TRP A 235 -0.34 -7.11 -4.21
N ILE A 236 -0.28 -5.80 -4.50
CA ILE A 236 -0.14 -4.79 -3.45
C ILE A 236 -1.39 -4.77 -2.56
N SER A 237 -2.58 -4.92 -3.15
CA SER A 237 -3.83 -5.01 -2.39
C SER A 237 -3.88 -6.23 -1.46
N TYR A 238 -3.15 -7.32 -1.78
CA TYR A 238 -3.00 -8.46 -0.87
C TYR A 238 -2.22 -8.04 0.38
N TYR A 239 -1.05 -7.42 0.21
CA TYR A 239 -0.21 -6.99 1.34
C TYR A 239 -0.94 -5.94 2.16
N ASP A 240 -1.51 -4.90 1.53
CA ASP A 240 -2.27 -3.85 2.20
C ASP A 240 -3.35 -4.43 3.11
N GLU A 241 -4.15 -5.38 2.60
CA GLU A 241 -5.23 -5.96 3.40
C GLU A 241 -4.71 -6.88 4.50
N ARG A 242 -3.80 -7.81 4.18
CA ARG A 242 -3.28 -8.79 5.15
C ARG A 242 -2.56 -8.06 6.29
N ASN A 243 -1.73 -7.10 5.94
CA ASN A 243 -0.85 -6.39 6.85
C ASN A 243 -1.63 -5.38 7.70
N LEU A 244 -2.64 -4.70 7.13
CA LEU A 244 -3.59 -3.90 7.90
C LEU A 244 -4.28 -4.73 8.99
N LEU A 245 -4.72 -5.95 8.67
CA LEU A 245 -5.40 -6.81 9.64
C LEU A 245 -4.46 -7.25 10.78
N TYR A 246 -3.20 -7.56 10.48
CA TYR A 246 -2.18 -7.80 11.53
C TYR A 246 -1.99 -6.57 12.42
N CYS A 247 -1.80 -5.40 11.80
CA CYS A 247 -1.63 -4.14 12.52
C CYS A 247 -2.85 -3.84 13.41
N TRP A 248 -4.08 -3.99 12.90
CA TRP A 248 -5.30 -3.77 13.67
C TRP A 248 -5.45 -4.80 14.77
N HIS A 249 -5.16 -6.07 14.52
CA HIS A 249 -5.22 -7.08 15.57
C HIS A 249 -4.33 -6.74 16.76
N LYS A 250 -3.14 -6.21 16.50
CA LYS A 250 -2.15 -5.87 17.52
C LYS A 250 -2.43 -4.55 18.23
N HIS A 251 -2.84 -3.52 17.50
CA HIS A 251 -2.89 -2.14 18.03
C HIS A 251 -4.31 -1.55 18.12
N ARG A 252 -5.24 -2.01 17.27
CA ARG A 252 -6.61 -1.48 17.14
C ARG A 252 -7.64 -2.58 16.88
N PRO A 253 -7.78 -3.57 17.79
CA PRO A 253 -8.64 -4.73 17.55
C PRO A 253 -10.12 -4.35 17.39
N ASP A 254 -10.51 -3.18 17.90
CA ASP A 254 -11.82 -2.55 17.71
C ASP A 254 -12.14 -2.28 16.23
N LEU A 255 -11.13 -2.09 15.39
CA LEU A 255 -11.28 -1.79 13.97
C LEU A 255 -11.36 -3.03 13.07
N LEU A 256 -11.00 -4.23 13.56
CA LEU A 256 -10.97 -5.47 12.76
C LEU A 256 -12.34 -5.80 12.13
N LEU A 257 -13.38 -5.96 12.95
CA LEU A 257 -14.71 -6.29 12.42
C LEU A 257 -15.31 -5.14 11.61
N ARG A 258 -14.93 -3.90 11.92
CA ARG A 258 -15.34 -2.73 11.14
C ARG A 258 -14.73 -2.77 9.74
N ARG A 259 -13.44 -3.11 9.62
CA ARG A 259 -12.75 -3.29 8.32
C ARG A 259 -13.49 -4.29 7.44
N LEU A 260 -13.84 -5.45 7.99
CA LEU A 260 -14.57 -6.49 7.26
C LEU A 260 -15.94 -5.98 6.75
N ARG A 261 -16.71 -5.26 7.58
CA ARG A 261 -18.01 -4.70 7.16
C ARG A 261 -17.88 -3.70 6.02
N ILE A 262 -16.82 -2.89 6.02
CA ILE A 262 -16.55 -1.90 4.98
C ILE A 262 -16.07 -2.58 3.69
N LEU A 263 -15.28 -3.64 3.83
CA LEU A 263 -14.74 -4.37 2.69
C LEU A 263 -15.80 -5.23 1.99
N PHE A 264 -16.77 -5.79 2.73
CA PHE A 264 -17.76 -6.71 2.16
C PHE A 264 -18.51 -6.18 0.92
N PRO A 265 -19.12 -4.98 0.93
CA PRO A 265 -19.77 -4.44 -0.26
C PRO A 265 -18.81 -4.29 -1.44
N LYS A 266 -17.53 -3.95 -1.18
CA LYS A 266 -16.49 -3.84 -2.21
C LYS A 266 -16.20 -5.20 -2.86
N LEU A 267 -16.12 -6.27 -2.08
CA LEU A 267 -15.88 -7.63 -2.61
C LEU A 267 -17.05 -8.14 -3.44
N VAL A 268 -18.28 -7.92 -2.97
CA VAL A 268 -19.50 -8.26 -3.72
C VAL A 268 -19.58 -7.46 -5.01
N TYR A 269 -19.25 -6.16 -4.96
CA TYR A 269 -19.19 -5.32 -6.14
C TYR A 269 -18.14 -5.81 -7.13
N TYR A 270 -16.93 -6.17 -6.68
CA TYR A 270 -15.90 -6.76 -7.53
C TYR A 270 -16.38 -8.05 -8.19
N SER A 271 -16.95 -8.99 -7.44
CA SER A 271 -17.42 -10.25 -8.02
C SER A 271 -18.56 -10.06 -9.02
N LEU A 272 -19.56 -9.24 -8.69
CA LEU A 272 -20.74 -9.02 -9.56
C LEU A 272 -20.40 -8.26 -10.85
N THR A 273 -19.29 -7.53 -10.85
CA THR A 273 -18.82 -6.79 -12.04
C THR A 273 -17.82 -7.58 -12.87
N GLY A 274 -17.68 -8.90 -12.63
CA GLY A 274 -16.74 -9.76 -13.36
C GLY A 274 -15.27 -9.54 -12.96
N ARG A 275 -15.01 -8.84 -11.85
CA ARG A 275 -13.68 -8.61 -11.26
C ARG A 275 -13.42 -9.59 -10.12
N HIS A 276 -13.79 -10.86 -10.33
CA HIS A 276 -13.74 -11.89 -9.28
C HIS A 276 -12.33 -12.04 -8.67
N PHE A 277 -11.29 -11.99 -9.49
CA PHE A 277 -9.89 -12.00 -9.07
C PHE A 277 -9.56 -10.97 -7.97
N TRP A 278 -10.07 -9.74 -8.07
CA TRP A 278 -9.83 -8.70 -7.04
C TRP A 278 -10.48 -9.05 -5.71
N ALA A 279 -11.66 -9.69 -5.73
CA ALA A 279 -12.28 -10.18 -4.52
C ALA A 279 -11.47 -11.33 -3.90
N LEU A 280 -10.93 -12.23 -4.73
CA LEU A 280 -10.09 -13.35 -4.28
C LEU A 280 -8.78 -12.89 -3.64
N ILE A 281 -8.12 -11.85 -4.18
CA ILE A 281 -6.92 -11.25 -3.56
C ILE A 281 -7.19 -10.84 -2.12
N HIS A 282 -8.30 -10.12 -1.87
CA HIS A 282 -8.67 -9.69 -0.53
C HIS A 282 -9.09 -10.86 0.37
N LEU A 283 -9.81 -11.86 -0.17
CA LEU A 283 -10.18 -13.07 0.57
C LEU A 283 -8.96 -13.90 0.97
N GLN A 284 -7.98 -14.01 0.08
CA GLN A 284 -6.71 -14.68 0.36
C GLN A 284 -5.93 -13.94 1.44
N ALA A 285 -5.80 -12.61 1.33
CA ALA A 285 -5.15 -11.78 2.34
C ALA A 285 -5.76 -11.97 3.75
N MET A 286 -7.10 -11.93 3.84
CA MET A 286 -7.82 -12.18 5.10
C MET A 286 -7.64 -13.63 5.61
N THR A 287 -7.57 -14.60 4.71
CA THR A 287 -7.37 -16.01 5.06
C THR A 287 -5.97 -16.25 5.61
N ASP A 288 -4.96 -15.68 4.96
CA ASP A 288 -3.56 -15.78 5.37
C ASP A 288 -3.30 -15.09 6.70
N PHE A 289 -3.92 -13.92 6.92
CA PHE A 289 -3.95 -13.30 8.25
C PHE A 289 -4.50 -14.26 9.32
N LEU A 290 -5.66 -14.88 9.08
CA LEU A 290 -6.28 -15.82 10.03
C LEU A 290 -5.47 -17.12 10.23
N ASN A 291 -4.57 -17.43 9.30
CA ASN A 291 -3.68 -18.59 9.35
C ASN A 291 -2.26 -18.23 9.81
N LEU A 292 -2.02 -16.98 10.22
CA LEU A 292 -0.73 -16.49 10.71
C LEU A 292 0.41 -16.54 9.66
N ILE A 293 0.08 -16.39 8.37
CA ILE A 293 1.06 -16.34 7.27
C ILE A 293 1.56 -14.90 7.09
N GLN A 294 2.87 -14.70 7.26
CA GLN A 294 3.58 -13.42 7.09
C GLN A 294 4.70 -13.54 6.05
N GLY A 295 5.35 -12.41 5.71
CA GLY A 295 6.41 -12.36 4.71
C GLY A 295 5.88 -12.32 3.28
N GLU A 296 6.64 -12.87 2.33
CA GLU A 296 6.28 -12.86 0.91
C GLU A 296 4.91 -13.51 0.66
N MET A 297 4.12 -12.89 -0.22
CA MET A 297 2.84 -13.41 -0.68
C MET A 297 3.08 -14.77 -1.35
N PRO A 298 2.30 -15.82 -1.02
CA PRO A 298 2.31 -17.07 -1.80
C PRO A 298 2.11 -16.77 -3.28
N ASN A 299 2.56 -17.64 -4.19
CA ASN A 299 2.46 -17.41 -5.64
C ASN A 299 1.01 -17.54 -6.19
N LEU A 300 0.11 -16.71 -5.65
CA LEU A 300 -1.31 -16.65 -5.94
C LEU A 300 -1.54 -16.26 -7.40
N LEU A 301 -0.75 -15.34 -7.94
CA LEU A 301 -0.89 -14.89 -9.32
C LEU A 301 -0.61 -16.02 -10.32
N SER A 302 0.34 -16.92 -10.03
CA SER A 302 0.59 -18.07 -10.91
C SER A 302 -0.57 -19.06 -10.95
N SER A 303 -1.44 -19.05 -9.93
CA SER A 303 -2.64 -19.88 -9.91
C SER A 303 -3.80 -19.30 -10.71
N PHE A 304 -3.69 -18.04 -11.18
CA PHE A 304 -4.67 -17.40 -12.03
C PHE A 304 -4.19 -17.30 -13.47
N THR A 305 -5.06 -17.68 -14.40
CA THR A 305 -4.92 -17.44 -15.82
C THR A 305 -5.29 -15.99 -16.15
N LEU A 306 -4.76 -15.46 -17.27
CA LEU A 306 -5.10 -14.12 -17.74
C LEU A 306 -6.62 -13.96 -17.98
N GLY A 307 -7.30 -15.03 -18.37
CA GLY A 307 -8.76 -15.06 -18.56
C GLY A 307 -9.57 -14.93 -17.26
N GLU A 308 -9.00 -15.32 -16.12
CA GLU A 308 -9.62 -15.17 -14.79
C GLU A 308 -9.36 -13.79 -14.17
N ILE A 309 -8.28 -13.12 -14.62
CA ILE A 309 -7.89 -11.79 -14.15
C ILE A 309 -8.64 -10.67 -14.89
N LEU A 310 -8.87 -10.85 -16.19
CA LEU A 310 -9.53 -9.84 -17.03
C LEU A 310 -11.06 -9.98 -16.99
N PRO A 311 -11.81 -8.87 -16.91
CA PRO A 311 -13.25 -8.92 -17.12
C PRO A 311 -13.52 -9.45 -18.52
N HIS A 312 -14.41 -10.45 -18.60
CA HIS A 312 -14.76 -11.14 -19.82
C HIS A 312 -15.11 -10.15 -20.97
N ASN A 313 -14.57 -10.39 -22.18
CA ASN A 313 -14.58 -9.54 -23.39
C ASN A 313 -13.47 -8.45 -23.54
N GLY A 314 -12.35 -8.52 -22.82
CA GLY A 314 -11.14 -7.75 -23.17
C GLY A 314 -10.17 -8.54 -24.08
N GLN A 315 -9.73 -7.98 -25.21
CA GLN A 315 -8.52 -8.45 -25.90
C GLN A 315 -7.31 -7.76 -25.25
N VAL A 316 -6.37 -8.54 -24.71
CA VAL A 316 -5.13 -8.01 -24.13
C VAL A 316 -3.95 -8.74 -24.77
N LEU A 317 -3.03 -7.98 -25.36
CA LEU A 317 -1.71 -8.45 -25.77
C LEU A 317 -0.73 -8.06 -24.66
N ILE A 318 -0.10 -9.03 -24.00
CA ILE A 318 0.94 -8.80 -22.98
C ILE A 318 2.26 -9.39 -23.48
N GLN A 319 3.33 -8.58 -23.42
CA GLN A 319 4.70 -9.03 -23.56
C GLN A 319 5.48 -8.69 -22.29
N ASP A 320 6.38 -9.60 -21.90
CA ASP A 320 7.27 -9.47 -20.76
C ASP A 320 8.31 -8.37 -20.98
N SER A 321 8.47 -7.46 -20.00
CA SER A 321 9.77 -7.26 -19.34
C SER A 321 9.68 -6.29 -18.16
N ILE A 322 10.43 -6.67 -17.12
CA ILE A 322 10.77 -5.94 -15.91
C ILE A 322 11.60 -4.71 -16.32
N TYR A 323 11.10 -3.51 -15.99
CA TYR A 323 11.85 -2.25 -15.94
C TYR A 323 12.78 -1.92 -17.13
N GLN A 324 12.39 -0.95 -17.97
CA GLN A 324 13.25 0.20 -18.30
C GLN A 324 12.50 1.19 -19.21
N HIS A 325 12.56 2.48 -18.88
CA HIS A 325 12.09 3.64 -19.66
C HIS A 325 10.58 3.93 -19.69
N ILE A 326 10.04 4.37 -18.55
CA ILE A 326 8.94 5.36 -18.56
C ILE A 326 9.58 6.73 -18.33
N CYS A 327 10.21 7.28 -19.37
CA CYS A 327 10.55 8.71 -19.42
C CYS A 327 10.51 9.35 -20.83
N ASP A 328 10.46 8.61 -21.95
CA ASP A 328 10.66 9.23 -23.27
C ASP A 328 9.52 9.03 -24.27
N PHE A 329 8.24 9.10 -23.87
CA PHE A 329 7.14 8.85 -24.80
C PHE A 329 6.04 9.92 -24.80
N LEU A 330 6.36 11.07 -25.39
CA LEU A 330 5.37 12.04 -25.89
C LEU A 330 5.81 12.53 -27.28
N ASP A 331 5.58 11.73 -28.32
CA ASP A 331 5.21 12.28 -29.64
C ASP A 331 4.69 11.20 -30.61
N VAL A 332 3.38 10.92 -30.66
CA VAL A 332 2.76 10.31 -31.86
C VAL A 332 1.31 10.77 -32.02
N LYS A 333 1.01 11.33 -33.20
CA LYS A 333 -0.32 11.66 -33.73
C LYS A 333 -0.97 10.47 -34.46
N GLN A 334 -2.31 10.53 -34.47
CA GLN A 334 -3.29 10.06 -35.47
C GLN A 334 -3.96 8.66 -35.36
N GLU A 335 -5.28 8.79 -35.11
CA GLU A 335 -6.45 8.19 -35.76
C GLU A 335 -6.64 6.67 -35.84
N GLN A 336 -7.54 6.14 -34.99
CA GLN A 336 -8.41 5.01 -35.34
C GLN A 336 -9.84 5.17 -34.78
N LYS A 337 -10.81 4.68 -35.57
CA LYS A 337 -12.27 4.73 -35.35
C LYS A 337 -12.73 3.80 -34.22
N PHE A 338 -13.69 4.26 -33.42
CA PHE A 338 -14.35 3.46 -32.38
C PHE A 338 -15.79 3.09 -32.76
N THR A 339 -16.22 1.89 -32.39
CA THR A 339 -17.63 1.51 -32.36
C THR A 339 -18.12 1.56 -30.91
N LEU A 340 -18.97 2.54 -30.58
CA LEU A 340 -19.66 2.59 -29.29
C LEU A 340 -20.78 1.53 -29.25
N TRP A 341 -20.87 0.81 -28.13
CA TRP A 341 -22.04 -0.01 -27.81
C TRP A 341 -22.88 0.72 -26.75
N TYR A 342 -24.11 1.07 -27.12
CA TYR A 342 -25.12 1.59 -26.19
C TYR A 342 -25.93 0.44 -25.58
N PRO A 343 -26.44 0.58 -24.34
CA PRO A 343 -27.24 -0.46 -23.70
C PRO A 343 -28.52 -0.73 -24.52
N PRO A 344 -29.00 -1.99 -24.56
CA PRO A 344 -30.16 -2.36 -25.36
C PRO A 344 -31.40 -1.62 -24.87
N ASN A 345 -32.04 -0.94 -25.82
CA ASN A 345 -33.29 -0.24 -25.58
C ASN A 345 -34.45 -1.26 -25.59
N LYS A 346 -35.26 -1.18 -24.53
CA LYS A 346 -36.69 -1.57 -24.43
C LYS A 346 -37.12 -3.05 -24.29
N TYR A 347 -37.80 -3.26 -23.13
CA TYR A 347 -38.84 -4.22 -22.75
C TYR A 347 -38.47 -5.70 -22.47
N ASN A 348 -38.35 -6.04 -21.19
CA ASN A 348 -39.43 -6.79 -20.52
C ASN A 348 -39.42 -6.61 -18.98
N LYS A 349 -40.60 -6.30 -18.44
CA LYS A 349 -40.84 -5.93 -17.04
C LYS A 349 -40.94 -7.19 -16.16
N LEU A 350 -39.95 -7.40 -15.28
CA LEU A 350 -40.11 -7.87 -13.88
C LEU A 350 -38.76 -7.90 -13.12
N TRP A 351 -37.64 -7.94 -13.84
CA TRP A 351 -36.30 -7.99 -13.25
C TRP A 351 -35.67 -6.62 -12.92
N ALA A 352 -36.32 -5.52 -13.31
CA ALA A 352 -35.77 -4.17 -13.19
C ALA A 352 -35.77 -3.62 -11.76
N TRP A 353 -36.53 -4.16 -10.80
CA TRP A 353 -36.54 -3.61 -9.43
C TRP A 353 -35.36 -4.08 -8.58
N VAL A 354 -34.86 -5.31 -8.80
CA VAL A 354 -33.60 -5.76 -8.20
C VAL A 354 -32.40 -5.10 -8.89
N TYR A 355 -32.50 -4.87 -10.21
CA TYR A 355 -31.43 -4.26 -11.01
C TYR A 355 -31.30 -2.73 -10.77
N LEU A 356 -32.41 -1.98 -10.69
CA LEU A 356 -32.39 -0.52 -10.50
C LEU A 356 -32.17 -0.10 -9.05
N SER A 357 -32.53 -0.93 -8.06
CA SER A 357 -32.20 -0.66 -6.65
C SER A 357 -30.72 -0.95 -6.35
N PHE A 358 -30.07 -1.83 -7.12
CA PHE A 358 -28.62 -2.04 -7.07
C PHE A 358 -27.87 -0.93 -7.81
N ILE A 359 -28.25 -0.60 -9.05
CA ILE A 359 -27.48 0.35 -9.90
C ILE A 359 -27.50 1.79 -9.37
N SER A 360 -28.55 2.24 -8.66
CA SER A 360 -28.55 3.58 -8.06
C SER A 360 -27.50 3.77 -6.94
N CYS A 361 -26.93 2.67 -6.42
CA CYS A 361 -25.77 2.71 -5.52
C CYS A 361 -24.40 2.72 -6.24
N PHE A 362 -24.35 2.50 -7.55
CA PHE A 362 -23.09 2.19 -8.28
C PHE A 362 -22.81 3.12 -9.46
N SER A 363 -22.98 4.44 -9.28
CA SER A 363 -22.64 5.48 -10.27
C SER A 363 -21.15 5.86 -10.33
N LYS A 364 -20.21 4.91 -10.14
CA LYS A 364 -18.78 5.16 -10.37
C LYS A 364 -18.26 4.33 -11.54
N PRO A 365 -17.54 4.94 -12.49
CA PRO A 365 -17.14 4.29 -13.73
C PRO A 365 -16.02 3.26 -13.49
N VAL A 366 -15.87 2.32 -14.43
CA VAL A 366 -15.03 1.12 -14.31
C VAL A 366 -13.63 1.41 -14.82
N ASP A 367 -12.62 1.07 -14.03
CA ASP A 367 -11.21 1.30 -14.35
C ASP A 367 -10.59 0.16 -15.18
N LEU A 368 -10.28 0.40 -16.45
CA LEU A 368 -9.39 -0.46 -17.24
C LEU A 368 -8.65 0.35 -18.31
N ALA A 369 -7.35 0.12 -18.46
CA ALA A 369 -6.58 0.54 -19.61
C ALA A 369 -5.55 -0.55 -19.96
N ILE A 370 -5.34 -0.74 -21.27
CA ILE A 370 -4.56 -1.83 -21.88
C ILE A 370 -3.43 -1.18 -22.68
N VAL A 371 -2.18 -1.58 -22.45
CA VAL A 371 -1.00 -1.06 -23.16
C VAL A 371 -0.40 -2.18 -24.02
N SER A 372 -0.30 -1.94 -25.33
CA SER A 372 0.35 -2.81 -26.31
C SER A 372 1.64 -2.13 -26.77
N TYR A 373 2.80 -2.75 -26.52
CA TYR A 373 4.11 -2.16 -26.86
C TYR A 373 4.53 -2.42 -28.33
N TRP A 374 3.95 -3.40 -29.02
CA TRP A 374 4.24 -3.65 -30.42
C TRP A 374 3.11 -3.10 -31.29
N ASN A 375 3.31 -1.87 -31.78
CA ASN A 375 2.46 -1.08 -32.69
C ASN A 375 1.41 -0.18 -31.98
N PRO A 376 1.58 1.16 -31.97
CA PRO A 376 0.81 2.07 -31.12
C PRO A 376 -0.57 2.34 -31.73
N ASN A 377 -1.59 1.61 -31.28
CA ASN A 377 -2.95 2.11 -31.27
C ASN A 377 -3.37 2.27 -29.80
N PHE A 378 -3.53 3.51 -29.37
CA PHE A 378 -4.05 3.83 -28.04
C PHE A 378 -5.55 3.61 -28.03
N TYR A 379 -6.00 2.51 -27.40
CA TYR A 379 -7.42 2.29 -27.13
C TYR A 379 -7.75 2.75 -25.71
N TYR A 380 -8.08 4.04 -25.59
CA TYR A 380 -8.74 4.54 -24.39
C TYR A 380 -10.22 4.16 -24.45
N LEU A 381 -10.66 3.30 -23.53
CA LEU A 381 -12.04 3.34 -23.09
C LEU A 381 -12.14 4.50 -22.10
N PHE A 382 -12.84 5.57 -22.49
CA PHE A 382 -13.06 6.78 -21.69
C PHE A 382 -13.99 6.50 -20.50
N LEU A 383 -13.53 5.67 -19.55
CA LEU A 383 -14.28 5.26 -18.35
C LEU A 383 -13.41 5.14 -17.08
N SER A 384 -12.09 5.33 -17.12
CA SER A 384 -11.22 5.02 -15.97
C SER A 384 -10.51 6.24 -15.34
N LYS A 385 -10.22 6.16 -14.04
CA LYS A 385 -9.31 7.07 -13.31
C LYS A 385 -7.93 6.46 -13.03
N GLN A 386 -7.74 5.15 -13.20
CA GLN A 386 -6.49 4.43 -12.89
C GLN A 386 -6.09 3.42 -13.99
N LEU A 387 -4.77 3.26 -14.19
CA LEU A 387 -4.13 2.34 -15.16
C LEU A 387 -3.51 1.15 -14.40
N TYR A 388 -3.75 -0.08 -14.86
CA TYR A 388 -3.21 -1.29 -14.23
C TYR A 388 -2.25 -2.02 -15.18
N PHE A 389 -1.20 -2.61 -14.63
CA PHE A 389 -0.23 -3.42 -15.37
C PHE A 389 -0.34 -4.88 -14.92
N PHE A 390 -0.40 -5.80 -15.89
CA PHE A 390 -0.42 -7.23 -15.66
C PHE A 390 0.84 -7.84 -16.25
N THR A 391 1.53 -8.65 -15.45
CA THR A 391 2.67 -9.47 -15.90
C THR A 391 2.16 -10.90 -16.07
N GLY A 392 2.09 -11.38 -17.31
CA GLY A 392 1.61 -12.72 -17.62
C GLY A 392 1.83 -13.09 -19.08
N ASN A 393 2.00 -14.39 -19.34
CA ASN A 393 2.22 -14.95 -20.67
C ASN A 393 0.88 -15.29 -21.32
N GLY A 394 0.53 -14.66 -22.45
CA GLY A 394 -0.42 -15.21 -23.41
C GLY A 394 -1.69 -14.39 -23.71
N TYR A 395 -2.55 -15.00 -24.54
CA TYR A 395 -3.79 -14.45 -25.09
C TYR A 395 -4.99 -15.30 -24.66
N VAL A 396 -6.12 -14.67 -24.32
CA VAL A 396 -7.37 -15.40 -24.04
C VAL A 396 -8.55 -14.73 -24.72
N LYS A 397 -9.30 -15.51 -25.52
CA LYS A 397 -10.65 -15.17 -25.97
C LYS A 397 -11.62 -15.68 -24.91
N SER A 398 -12.42 -14.79 -24.31
CA SER A 398 -13.32 -15.15 -23.22
C SER A 398 -14.76 -14.77 -23.55
N GLN A 399 -15.72 -15.65 -23.24
CA GLN A 399 -17.16 -15.38 -23.31
C GLN A 399 -17.68 -15.08 -21.90
N ILE A 400 -18.43 -13.99 -21.73
CA ILE A 400 -19.06 -13.68 -20.44
C ILE A 400 -20.19 -14.68 -20.18
N CYS A 401 -20.01 -15.57 -19.22
CA CYS A 401 -21.09 -16.40 -18.71
C CYS A 401 -21.72 -15.74 -17.48
N PHE A 402 -22.91 -15.16 -17.62
CA PHE A 402 -23.63 -14.54 -16.51
C PHE A 402 -23.84 -15.51 -15.33
N THR A 403 -24.07 -16.79 -15.63
CA THR A 403 -24.16 -17.85 -14.62
C THR A 403 -22.87 -18.01 -13.83
N GLN A 404 -21.70 -17.93 -14.50
CA GLN A 404 -20.40 -18.02 -13.83
C GLN A 404 -20.19 -16.84 -12.88
N ILE A 405 -20.51 -15.61 -13.31
CA ILE A 405 -20.40 -14.40 -12.46
C ILE A 405 -21.23 -14.55 -11.18
N ILE A 406 -22.44 -15.13 -11.28
CA ILE A 406 -23.29 -15.41 -10.13
C ILE A 406 -22.63 -16.44 -9.21
N LEU A 407 -22.16 -17.56 -9.76
CA LEU A 407 -21.50 -18.63 -8.98
C LEU A 407 -20.26 -18.11 -8.25
N ASP A 408 -19.39 -17.37 -8.95
CA ASP A 408 -18.20 -16.71 -8.40
C ASP A 408 -18.57 -15.74 -7.28
N SER A 409 -19.63 -14.96 -7.47
CA SER A 409 -20.12 -14.02 -6.46
C SER A 409 -20.67 -14.73 -5.22
N LEU A 410 -21.37 -15.85 -5.39
CA LEU A 410 -21.79 -16.69 -4.28
C LEU A 410 -20.59 -17.28 -3.54
N GLY A 411 -19.55 -17.69 -4.26
CA GLY A 411 -18.27 -18.13 -3.70
C GLY A 411 -17.59 -17.06 -2.86
N VAL A 412 -17.55 -15.81 -3.35
CA VAL A 412 -17.00 -14.66 -2.59
C VAL A 412 -17.79 -14.43 -1.30
N VAL A 413 -19.12 -14.42 -1.38
CA VAL A 413 -19.98 -14.24 -0.20
C VAL A 413 -19.77 -15.37 0.80
N TYR A 414 -19.72 -16.62 0.34
CA TYR A 414 -19.45 -17.80 1.17
C TYR A 414 -18.09 -17.68 1.88
N GLY A 415 -17.02 -17.40 1.13
CA GLY A 415 -15.67 -17.24 1.65
C GLY A 415 -15.57 -16.11 2.68
N PHE A 416 -16.18 -14.96 2.38
CA PHE A 416 -16.23 -13.84 3.30
C PHE A 416 -16.95 -14.19 4.60
N LEU A 417 -18.11 -14.86 4.53
CA LEU A 417 -18.87 -15.25 5.73
C LEU A 417 -18.06 -16.21 6.62
N LYS A 418 -17.31 -17.16 6.04
CA LYS A 418 -16.40 -18.05 6.79
C LYS A 418 -15.31 -17.25 7.52
N ILE A 419 -14.69 -16.30 6.82
CA ILE A 419 -13.68 -15.40 7.40
C ILE A 419 -14.28 -14.56 8.52
N TYR A 420 -15.45 -13.95 8.30
CA TYR A 420 -16.14 -13.10 9.26
C TYR A 420 -16.45 -13.85 10.57
N LEU A 421 -16.91 -15.10 10.47
CA LEU A 421 -17.16 -15.95 11.65
C LEU A 421 -15.87 -16.23 12.43
N ARG A 422 -14.77 -16.60 11.74
CA ARG A 422 -13.45 -16.82 12.38
C ARG A 422 -12.93 -15.53 13.04
N MET A 423 -13.04 -14.40 12.35
CA MET A 423 -12.63 -13.09 12.85
C MET A 423 -13.42 -12.68 14.09
N THR A 424 -14.73 -12.92 14.10
CA THR A 424 -15.59 -12.65 15.27
C THR A 424 -15.15 -13.48 16.48
N HIS A 425 -14.77 -14.74 16.27
CA HIS A 425 -14.24 -15.57 17.34
C HIS A 425 -12.88 -15.07 17.85
N LEU A 426 -11.99 -14.64 16.95
CA LEU A 426 -10.69 -14.04 17.30
C LEU A 426 -10.87 -12.81 18.19
N VAL A 427 -11.71 -11.85 17.77
CA VAL A 427 -11.95 -10.61 18.53
C VAL A 427 -12.58 -10.89 19.90
N LYS A 428 -13.52 -11.85 19.99
CA LYS A 428 -14.11 -12.26 21.28
C LYS A 428 -13.10 -12.89 22.24
N LYS A 429 -12.08 -13.59 21.73
CA LYS A 429 -11.04 -14.20 22.55
C LYS A 429 -10.03 -13.17 23.07
N SER A 430 -9.75 -12.13 22.29
CA SER A 430 -8.75 -11.11 22.64
C SER A 430 -9.23 -10.06 23.65
N ASP A 431 -10.54 -9.91 23.88
CA ASP A 431 -11.07 -8.80 24.66
C ASP A 431 -12.11 -9.24 25.73
N LYS A 432 -11.74 -9.13 27.02
CA LYS A 432 -12.65 -9.38 28.16
C LYS A 432 -13.76 -8.33 28.29
N SER A 433 -13.56 -7.12 27.75
CA SER A 433 -14.52 -6.00 27.80
C SER A 433 -15.55 -6.03 26.66
N PHE A 434 -15.24 -6.75 25.57
CA PHE A 434 -16.11 -6.99 24.42
C PHE A 434 -17.45 -7.68 24.78
N ASN A 435 -17.47 -8.43 25.89
CA ASN A 435 -18.67 -9.08 26.39
C ASN A 435 -19.79 -8.11 26.79
N LYS A 436 -19.50 -6.82 27.06
CA LYS A 436 -20.52 -5.83 27.45
C LYS A 436 -21.06 -4.98 26.28
N LEU A 437 -20.25 -4.66 25.27
CA LEU A 437 -20.64 -3.69 24.22
C LEU A 437 -21.31 -4.32 22.98
N VAL A 438 -21.11 -5.62 22.75
CA VAL A 438 -21.43 -6.27 21.47
C VAL A 438 -22.75 -7.06 21.47
N ILE A 439 -23.34 -7.34 22.63
CA ILE A 439 -24.63 -8.04 22.69
C ILE A 439 -25.77 -7.20 22.07
N SER A 440 -25.63 -5.86 21.97
CA SER A 440 -26.69 -5.00 21.43
C SER A 440 -26.61 -4.69 19.92
N ASN A 441 -25.44 -4.74 19.27
CA ASN A 441 -25.28 -4.13 17.92
C ASN A 441 -24.65 -5.04 16.84
N LEU A 442 -24.59 -6.34 17.06
CA LEU A 442 -23.95 -7.27 16.13
C LEU A 442 -24.90 -8.42 15.82
N LEU A 443 -25.59 -8.31 14.68
CA LEU A 443 -26.42 -9.35 14.04
C LEU A 443 -27.04 -10.32 15.05
N HIS A 444 -28.24 -9.97 15.53
CA HIS A 444 -29.14 -10.81 16.32
C HIS A 444 -28.94 -12.31 16.00
N PRO A 445 -28.87 -13.24 16.97
CA PRO A 445 -28.60 -14.68 16.78
C PRO A 445 -29.34 -15.35 15.59
N PHE A 446 -30.47 -14.77 15.22
CA PHE A 446 -31.25 -15.00 14.01
C PHE A 446 -30.46 -15.00 12.69
N TRP A 447 -29.47 -14.12 12.52
CA TRP A 447 -28.66 -14.02 11.30
C TRP A 447 -27.58 -15.09 11.21
N VAL A 448 -27.01 -15.55 12.34
CA VAL A 448 -26.01 -16.63 12.34
C VAL A 448 -26.61 -17.94 11.81
N ASN A 449 -27.85 -18.25 12.19
CA ASN A 449 -28.55 -19.44 11.68
C ASN A 449 -28.98 -19.29 10.22
N LYS A 450 -29.40 -18.09 9.78
CA LYS A 450 -29.68 -17.82 8.36
C LYS A 450 -28.41 -17.89 7.50
N VAL A 451 -27.29 -17.36 7.99
CA VAL A 451 -25.98 -17.46 7.33
C VAL A 451 -25.55 -18.92 7.24
N LYS A 452 -25.64 -19.71 8.31
CA LYS A 452 -25.36 -21.16 8.25
C LYS A 452 -26.25 -21.89 7.24
N LYS A 453 -27.54 -21.56 7.20
CA LYS A 453 -28.49 -22.15 6.22
C LYS A 453 -28.18 -21.73 4.79
N LEU A 454 -27.79 -20.47 4.57
CA LEU A 454 -27.33 -19.95 3.28
C LEU A 454 -26.00 -20.62 2.86
N LEU A 455 -25.06 -20.79 3.78
CA LEU A 455 -23.79 -21.50 3.55
C LEU A 455 -24.05 -22.97 3.18
N LEU A 456 -25.03 -23.62 3.82
CA LEU A 456 -25.45 -24.98 3.49
C LEU A 456 -26.01 -25.05 2.06
N ILE A 457 -26.95 -24.14 1.73
CA ILE A 457 -27.55 -24.05 0.39
C ILE A 457 -26.48 -23.76 -0.69
N ILE A 458 -25.58 -22.79 -0.44
CA ILE A 458 -24.49 -22.48 -1.38
C ILE A 458 -23.53 -23.67 -1.51
N SER A 459 -23.19 -24.35 -0.42
CA SER A 459 -22.32 -25.54 -0.48
C SER A 459 -22.93 -26.66 -1.30
N THR A 460 -24.25 -26.88 -1.22
CA THR A 460 -24.97 -27.88 -2.03
C THR A 460 -25.08 -27.49 -3.50
N ILE A 461 -24.99 -26.20 -3.83
CA ILE A 461 -24.93 -25.72 -5.21
C ILE A 461 -23.51 -25.86 -5.79
N TYR A 462 -22.48 -25.87 -4.93
CA TYR A 462 -21.06 -25.85 -5.33
C TYR A 462 -20.39 -27.23 -5.31
N SER A 463 -20.92 -28.18 -4.53
CA SER A 463 -20.58 -29.61 -4.56
C SER A 463 -21.36 -30.35 -5.64
#